data_AF-X7ZJF5-F1
#
_entry.id   AF-X7ZJF5-F1
#
_cell.length_a   1.000
_cell.length_b   1.000
_cell.length_c   1.000
_cell.angle_alpha   90.00
_cell.angle_beta   90.00
_cell.angle_gamma   90.00
#
_symmetry.space_group_name_H-M   'P 1'
#
loop_
_entity.id
_entity.type
_entity.pdbx_description
1 polymer ?
#
loop_
_entity_poly.entity_id
_entity_poly.type
_entity_poly.pdbx_seq_one_letter_code
_entity_poly.pdbx_strand_id
1 'polypeptide(L)'
;MTDSTGNAFVTYNPGRYDGVLVLVPNPDGFQDIGWDIGSGDTHYEGKRAYYYAKLEGPGPNGQYTIRQFNNDCMPTCAGGAVTSQVLHWNGTDYVP
;
A
#
# COMPACT_ATOMS: atom_id res chain seq x y z
N MET A 1 11.46 4.17 5.21
CA MET A 1 11.65 3.36 6.44
C MET A 1 11.90 1.92 6.05
N THR A 2 12.55 1.11 6.87
CA THR A 2 12.79 -0.33 6.62
C THR A 2 12.37 -1.16 7.82
N ASP A 3 12.08 -2.44 7.62
CA ASP A 3 11.57 -3.33 8.70
C ASP A 3 12.35 -4.64 8.83
N SER A 4 11.91 -5.53 9.73
CA SER A 4 12.59 -6.80 10.00
C SER A 4 12.59 -7.79 8.83
N THR A 5 11.77 -7.54 7.79
CA THR A 5 11.73 -8.32 6.55
C THR A 5 12.75 -7.82 5.51
N GLY A 6 13.36 -6.66 5.75
CA GLY A 6 14.25 -5.98 4.80
C GLY A 6 13.52 -5.14 3.75
N ASN A 7 12.18 -5.12 3.76
CA ASN A 7 11.39 -4.27 2.89
C ASN A 7 11.59 -2.78 3.26
N ALA A 8 11.58 -1.92 2.24
CA ALA A 8 11.56 -0.48 2.40
C ALA A 8 10.20 0.10 2.05
N PHE A 9 9.83 1.22 2.69
CA PHE A 9 8.53 1.85 2.53
C PHE A 9 8.67 3.33 2.20
N VAL A 10 7.88 3.77 1.22
CA VAL A 10 7.72 5.19 0.85
C VAL A 10 6.25 5.57 0.97
N THR A 11 5.96 6.61 1.74
CA THR A 11 4.65 7.24 1.77
C THR A 11 4.60 8.34 0.73
N TYR A 12 3.57 8.37 -0.10
CA TYR A 12 3.38 9.37 -1.15
C TYR A 12 1.94 9.88 -1.14
N ASN A 13 1.70 11.05 -1.73
CA ASN A 13 0.35 11.57 -1.95
C ASN A 13 0.25 12.05 -3.41
N PRO A 14 -0.51 11.36 -4.28
CA PRO A 14 -0.69 11.74 -5.67
C PRO A 14 -1.79 12.81 -5.87
N GLY A 15 -2.43 13.32 -4.80
CA GLY A 15 -3.30 14.49 -4.85
C GLY A 15 -4.54 14.45 -3.94
N ARG A 16 -5.03 13.26 -3.55
CA ARG A 16 -6.25 13.14 -2.73
C ARG A 16 -6.04 12.35 -1.44
N TYR A 17 -5.47 11.14 -1.53
CA TYR A 17 -5.18 10.31 -0.36
C TYR A 17 -3.73 9.90 -0.33
N ASP A 18 -3.19 9.72 0.87
CA ASP A 18 -1.86 9.13 1.02
C ASP A 18 -1.88 7.67 0.55
N GLY A 19 -0.74 7.21 0.05
CA GLY A 19 -0.48 5.83 -0.32
C GLY A 19 0.86 5.35 0.23
N VAL A 20 1.08 4.03 0.12
CA VAL A 20 2.29 3.33 0.56
C VAL A 20 2.86 2.53 -0.60
N LEU A 21 4.11 2.80 -0.95
CA LEU A 21 4.93 1.97 -1.83
C LEU A 21 5.77 1.01 -1.00
N VAL A 22 5.80 -0.25 -1.41
CA VAL A 22 6.64 -1.29 -0.81
C VAL A 22 7.76 -1.65 -1.78
N LEU A 23 8.99 -1.38 -1.36
CA LEU A 23 10.21 -1.72 -2.08
C LEU A 23 10.76 -3.03 -1.50
N VAL A 24 10.54 -4.12 -2.23
CA VAL A 24 11.05 -5.45 -1.85
C VAL A 24 12.42 -5.64 -2.49
N PRO A 25 13.51 -5.76 -1.73
CA PRO A 25 14.85 -5.87 -2.30
C PRO A 25 15.04 -7.19 -3.07
N ASN A 26 15.86 -7.14 -4.12
CA ASN A 26 16.40 -8.31 -4.82
C ASN A 26 17.90 -8.06 -5.12
N PRO A 27 18.67 -9.05 -5.61
CA PRO A 27 20.11 -8.88 -5.86
C PRO A 27 20.47 -7.71 -6.79
N ASP A 28 19.54 -7.29 -7.65
CA ASP A 28 19.75 -6.24 -8.66
C ASP A 28 19.17 -4.87 -8.22
N GLY A 29 18.61 -4.76 -7.01
CA GLY A 29 17.94 -3.56 -6.50
C GLY A 29 16.61 -3.89 -5.82
N PHE A 30 15.50 -3.57 -6.48
CA PHE A 30 14.15 -3.83 -5.99
C PHE A 30 13.32 -4.60 -7.02
N GLN A 31 12.40 -5.42 -6.53
CA GLN A 31 11.39 -6.06 -7.35
C GLN A 31 10.50 -5.01 -8.04
N ASP A 32 9.97 -5.37 -9.21
CA ASP A 32 9.03 -4.52 -9.92
C ASP A 32 7.80 -4.19 -9.05
N ILE A 33 7.34 -2.94 -9.15
CA ILE A 33 6.20 -2.44 -8.37
C ILE A 33 4.89 -3.08 -8.85
N GLY A 34 4.85 -3.52 -10.11
CA GLY A 34 3.66 -4.08 -10.74
C GLY A 34 2.55 -3.05 -10.82
N TRP A 35 2.84 -1.86 -11.37
CA TRP A 35 1.85 -0.80 -11.60
C TRP A 35 0.63 -1.33 -12.37
N ASP A 36 -0.57 -0.95 -11.95
CA ASP A 36 -1.77 -1.27 -12.72
C ASP A 36 -1.87 -0.33 -13.92
N ILE A 37 -1.33 -0.77 -15.05
CA ILE A 37 -1.33 -0.02 -16.31
C ILE A 37 -2.61 -0.27 -17.12
N GLY A 38 -3.49 -1.17 -16.68
CA GLY A 38 -4.62 -1.68 -17.45
C GLY A 38 -5.93 -0.90 -17.28
N SER A 39 -6.05 -0.08 -16.25
CA SER A 39 -7.30 0.59 -15.85
C SER A 39 -7.44 2.05 -16.30
N GLY A 40 -6.49 2.61 -17.07
CA GLY A 40 -6.52 3.98 -17.59
C GLY A 40 -5.33 4.84 -17.13
N ASP A 41 -5.57 6.12 -16.83
CA ASP A 41 -4.55 7.10 -16.37
C ASP A 41 -4.01 6.85 -14.95
N THR A 42 -4.39 5.74 -14.31
CA THR A 42 -4.01 5.43 -12.92
C THR A 42 -2.56 4.98 -12.86
N HIS A 43 -1.66 5.91 -12.54
CA HIS A 43 -0.20 5.67 -12.47
C HIS A 43 0.34 5.71 -11.03
N TYR A 44 -0.54 5.54 -10.05
CA TYR A 44 -0.23 5.67 -8.63
C TYR A 44 -0.68 4.47 -7.79
N GLU A 45 -1.19 3.39 -8.41
CA GLU A 45 -1.55 2.16 -7.70
C GLU A 45 -1.12 0.90 -8.46
N GLY A 46 -1.04 -0.23 -7.78
CA GLY A 46 -0.57 -1.48 -8.35
C GLY A 46 -0.22 -2.51 -7.27
N LYS A 47 0.47 -3.58 -7.68
CA LYS A 47 0.78 -4.72 -6.81
C LYS A 47 1.47 -4.31 -5.51
N ARG A 48 2.44 -3.38 -5.58
CA ARG A 48 3.21 -2.88 -4.43
C ARG A 48 3.02 -1.38 -4.20
N ALA A 49 2.01 -0.80 -4.84
CA ALA A 49 1.61 0.60 -4.71
C ALA A 49 0.19 0.65 -4.16
N TYR A 50 0.08 0.73 -2.84
CA TYR A 50 -1.21 0.75 -2.14
C TYR A 50 -1.70 2.18 -2.05
N TYR A 51 -2.81 2.49 -2.73
CA TYR A 51 -3.46 3.80 -2.65
C TYR A 51 -4.52 3.83 -1.55
N TYR A 52 -4.81 5.04 -1.07
CA TYR A 52 -5.63 5.31 0.11
C TYR A 52 -5.23 4.40 1.27
N ALA A 53 -3.96 4.48 1.66
CA ALA A 53 -3.33 3.54 2.58
C ALA A 53 -2.38 4.24 3.54
N LYS A 54 -2.20 3.63 4.71
CA LYS A 54 -1.30 4.10 5.77
C LYS A 54 -0.40 2.96 6.24
N LEU A 55 0.88 3.28 6.42
CA LEU A 55 1.83 2.36 7.05
C LEU A 55 1.66 2.37 8.58
N GLU A 56 1.58 1.20 9.19
CA GLU A 56 1.40 1.02 10.63
C GLU A 56 2.52 0.15 11.23
N GLY A 57 3.05 0.56 12.40
CA GLY A 57 4.09 -0.18 13.11
C GLY A 57 5.48 0.49 13.09
N PRO A 58 6.57 -0.30 13.14
CA PRO A 58 6.58 -1.76 13.07
C PRO A 58 5.98 -2.38 14.35
N GLY A 59 5.31 -3.52 14.22
CA GLY A 59 4.74 -4.26 15.34
C GLY A 59 5.80 -4.97 16.19
N PRO A 60 5.39 -5.77 17.20
CA PRO A 60 6.33 -6.51 18.07
C PRO A 60 7.25 -7.50 17.32
N ASN A 61 6.85 -7.95 16.14
CA ASN A 61 7.65 -8.80 15.25
C ASN A 61 8.62 -8.01 14.34
N GLY A 62 8.67 -6.69 14.49
CA GLY A 62 9.49 -5.78 13.70
C GLY A 62 8.99 -5.55 12.27
N GLN A 63 7.79 -6.03 11.91
CA GLN A 63 7.21 -5.87 10.58
C GLN A 63 6.21 -4.72 10.57
N TYR A 64 6.15 -3.95 9.49
CA TYR A 64 5.03 -3.02 9.29
C TYR A 64 3.82 -3.76 8.72
N THR A 65 2.64 -3.23 9.02
CA THR A 65 1.38 -3.54 8.35
C THR A 65 0.92 -2.36 7.51
N ILE A 66 0.03 -2.60 6.56
CA ILE A 66 -0.56 -1.53 5.73
C ILE A 66 -2.06 -1.51 6.00
N ARG A 67 -2.56 -0.43 6.58
CA ARG A 67 -4.00 -0.19 6.64
C ARG A 67 -4.44 0.43 5.33
N GLN A 68 -5.20 -0.31 4.54
CA GLN A 68 -5.80 0.17 3.29
C GLN A 68 -7.26 0.53 3.51
N PHE A 69 -7.68 1.65 2.94
CA PHE A 69 -9.04 2.18 3.05
C PHE A 69 -9.77 2.04 1.72
N ASN A 70 -11.09 1.90 1.79
CA ASN A 70 -11.98 1.96 0.65
C ASN A 70 -13.16 2.88 1.00
N ASN A 71 -13.64 3.66 0.03
CA ASN A 71 -14.87 4.44 0.17
C ASN A 71 -15.84 3.97 -0.90
N ASP A 72 -17.02 3.50 -0.49
CA ASP A 72 -18.03 3.01 -1.42
C ASP A 72 -18.66 4.12 -2.28
N CYS A 73 -18.45 5.39 -1.92
CA CYS A 73 -18.99 6.57 -2.56
C CYS A 73 -20.52 6.57 -2.71
N MET A 74 -21.24 5.87 -1.85
CA MET A 74 -22.71 5.77 -1.89
C MET A 74 -23.35 6.58 -0.75
N PRO A 75 -24.16 7.62 -1.02
CA PRO A 75 -24.59 8.12 -2.34
C PRO A 75 -23.59 9.08 -3.02
N THR A 76 -22.59 9.58 -2.29
CA THR A 76 -21.50 10.40 -2.84
C THR A 76 -20.19 10.05 -2.16
N CYS A 77 -19.04 10.35 -2.76
CA CYS A 77 -17.75 10.14 -2.08
C CYS A 77 -17.55 11.00 -0.81
N ALA A 78 -18.33 12.06 -0.62
CA ALA A 78 -18.31 12.87 0.60
C ALA A 78 -19.19 12.27 1.71
N GLY A 79 -20.22 11.49 1.35
CA GLY A 79 -21.18 10.89 2.29
C GLY A 79 -21.11 9.36 2.38
N GLY A 80 -20.25 8.72 1.59
CA GLY A 80 -20.08 7.27 1.53
C GLY A 80 -19.38 6.70 2.76
N ALA A 81 -19.58 5.41 3.01
CA ALA A 81 -18.95 4.72 4.12
C ALA A 81 -17.49 4.41 3.79
N VAL A 82 -16.59 4.77 4.71
CA VAL A 82 -15.18 4.39 4.63
C VAL A 82 -14.97 3.10 5.42
N THR A 83 -14.52 2.06 4.73
CA THR A 83 -14.07 0.80 5.35
C THR A 83 -12.55 0.71 5.30
N SER A 84 -11.97 -0.16 6.12
CA SER A 84 -10.53 -0.41 6.10
C SER A 84 -10.20 -1.87 6.34
N GLN A 85 -9.11 -2.35 5.74
CA GLN A 85 -8.49 -3.64 5.99
C GLN A 85 -7.03 -3.45 6.37
N VAL A 86 -6.50 -4.35 7.20
CA VAL A 86 -5.07 -4.37 7.53
C VAL A 86 -4.43 -5.46 6.72
N LEU A 87 -3.37 -5.13 5.99
CA LEU A 87 -2.59 -6.06 5.21
C LEU A 87 -1.31 -6.43 5.97
N HIS A 88 -1.01 -7.72 5.95
CA HIS A 88 0.13 -8.35 6.58
C HIS A 88 1.06 -8.97 5.55
N TRP A 89 2.37 -8.88 5.81
CA TRP A 89 3.37 -9.52 4.95
C TRP A 89 3.37 -11.03 5.13
N ASN A 90 3.20 -11.78 4.05
CA ASN A 90 3.22 -13.25 4.07
C ASN A 90 4.55 -13.88 3.62
N GLY A 91 5.58 -13.06 3.41
CA GLY A 91 6.87 -13.48 2.83
C GLY A 91 7.06 -13.08 1.37
N THR A 92 5.97 -12.81 0.65
CA THR A 92 6.00 -12.47 -0.79
C THR A 92 5.22 -11.21 -1.11
N ASP A 93 4.05 -11.02 -0.48
CA ASP A 93 3.14 -9.90 -0.70
C ASP A 93 2.42 -9.49 0.59
N TYR A 94 1.81 -8.30 0.57
CA TYR A 94 0.89 -7.84 1.62
C TYR A 94 -0.54 -8.28 1.30
N VAL A 95 -1.12 -9.08 2.20
CA VAL A 95 -2.45 -9.68 2.07
C VAL A 95 -3.29 -9.43 3.32
N PRO A 96 -4.63 -9.40 3.23
CA PRO A 96 -5.50 -9.22 4.40
C PRO A 96 -5.30 -10.26 5.51
#